data_AF-A0A7C6RKX4-F1
#
_entry.id   AF-A0A7C6RKX4-F1
#
_cell.length_a   1.000
_cell.length_b   1.000
_cell.length_c   1.000
_cell.angle_alpha   90.00
_cell.angle_beta   90.00
_cell.angle_gamma   90.00
#
_symmetry.space_group_name_H-M   'P 1'
#
loop_
_entity.id
_entity.type
_entity.pdbx_description
1 polymer ?
#
loop_
_entity_poly.entity_id
_entity_poly.type
_entity_poly.pdbx_seq_one_letter_code
_entity_poly.pdbx_strand_id
1 'polypeptide(L)'
;MDIIKQILSNYSETLPTDSKTAVAIARGATAEEIAASANAEGLHALAGALFEALEEQNATGSPGESDNSVLGALASRLQEFRSQLPSDSQTARAIDRGARLEEISEAAQAEGLTSLAAMLMEAEQEQARD
;
A
#
# COMPACT_ATOMS: atom_id res chain seq x y z
N MET A 1 10.13 17.84 0.50
CA MET A 1 11.27 17.61 -0.41
C MET A 1 11.13 16.17 -0.87
N ASP A 2 11.06 15.91 -2.17
CA ASP A 2 10.97 14.54 -2.68
C ASP A 2 12.34 13.87 -2.57
N ILE A 3 12.52 13.00 -1.57
CA ILE A 3 13.80 12.36 -1.27
C ILE A 3 14.27 11.49 -2.45
N ILE A 4 13.32 10.86 -3.15
CA ILE A 4 13.56 10.14 -4.41
C ILE A 4 14.18 11.06 -5.46
N LYS A 5 13.65 12.28 -5.69
CA LYS A 5 14.20 13.19 -6.71
C LYS A 5 15.63 13.62 -6.34
N GLN A 6 15.92 13.76 -5.06
CA GLN A 6 17.26 14.09 -4.58
C GLN A 6 18.26 12.94 -4.85
N ILE A 7 17.85 11.70 -4.56
CA ILE A 7 18.66 10.51 -4.85
C ILE A 7 18.91 10.38 -6.35
N LEU A 8 17.86 10.49 -7.18
CA LEU A 8 17.98 10.40 -8.64
C LEU A 8 18.90 11.49 -9.20
N SER A 9 18.81 12.72 -8.70
CA SER A 9 19.68 13.81 -9.14
C SER A 9 21.14 13.53 -8.80
N ASN A 10 21.43 13.06 -7.58
CA ASN A 10 22.79 12.75 -7.13
C ASN A 10 23.46 11.63 -7.95
N TYR A 11 22.70 10.61 -8.32
CA TYR A 11 23.24 9.49 -9.11
C TYR A 11 23.23 9.75 -10.62
N SER A 12 22.35 10.63 -11.13
CA SER A 12 22.30 10.95 -12.57
C SER A 12 23.63 11.49 -13.12
N GLU A 13 24.41 12.18 -12.29
CA GLU A 13 25.73 12.74 -12.67
C GLU A 13 26.86 11.70 -12.67
N THR A 14 26.63 10.53 -12.05
CA THR A 14 27.64 9.47 -11.89
C THR A 14 27.36 8.23 -12.73
N LEU A 15 26.19 8.16 -13.37
CA LEU A 15 25.77 7.03 -14.19
C LEU A 15 26.34 7.10 -15.62
N PRO A 16 26.77 5.97 -16.21
CA PRO A 16 27.15 5.92 -17.61
C PRO A 16 25.93 6.16 -18.51
N THR A 17 26.09 6.97 -19.56
CA THR A 17 24.99 7.42 -20.43
C THR A 17 24.29 6.29 -21.21
N ASP A 18 24.94 5.13 -21.36
CA ASP A 18 24.38 3.94 -22.02
C ASP A 18 23.62 3.00 -21.05
N SER A 19 23.62 3.33 -19.76
CA SER A 19 23.02 2.51 -18.71
C SER A 19 21.49 2.56 -18.77
N LYS A 20 20.84 1.41 -18.61
CA LYS A 20 19.37 1.32 -18.60
C LYS A 20 18.75 2.19 -17.51
N THR A 21 19.44 2.30 -16.39
CA THR A 21 19.09 3.16 -15.26
C THR A 21 19.10 4.64 -15.66
N ALA A 22 20.13 5.11 -16.36
CA ALA A 22 20.20 6.48 -16.84
C ALA A 22 19.08 6.80 -17.84
N VAL A 23 18.79 5.86 -18.76
CA VAL A 23 17.66 5.98 -19.69
C VAL A 23 16.33 6.01 -18.94
N ALA A 24 16.18 5.18 -17.90
CA ALA A 24 14.97 5.15 -17.07
C ALA A 24 14.73 6.47 -16.34
N ILE A 25 15.79 7.09 -15.82
CA ILE A 25 15.73 8.42 -15.21
C ILE A 25 15.38 9.48 -16.25
N ALA A 26 16.04 9.47 -17.40
CA ALA A 26 15.85 10.46 -18.46
C ALA A 26 14.44 10.45 -19.07
N ARG A 27 13.79 9.27 -19.15
CA ARG A 27 12.39 9.15 -19.59
C ARG A 27 11.36 9.48 -18.51
N GLY A 28 11.80 9.77 -17.28
CA GLY A 28 10.91 10.00 -16.13
C GLY A 28 10.17 8.75 -15.67
N ALA A 29 10.85 7.59 -15.68
CA ALA A 29 10.27 6.36 -15.16
C ALA A 29 10.00 6.44 -13.64
N THR A 30 9.19 5.52 -13.13
CA THR A 30 8.92 5.42 -11.70
C THR A 30 10.17 5.02 -10.93
N ALA A 31 10.24 5.42 -9.66
CA ALA A 31 11.39 5.10 -8.80
C ALA A 31 11.59 3.59 -8.62
N GLU A 32 10.51 2.80 -8.60
CA GLU A 32 10.58 1.32 -8.61
C GLU A 32 11.24 0.77 -9.87
N GLU A 33 10.87 1.30 -11.04
CA GLU A 33 11.44 0.85 -12.31
C GLU A 33 12.91 1.27 -12.46
N ILE A 34 13.27 2.44 -11.92
CA ILE A 34 14.67 2.89 -11.84
C ILE A 34 15.46 2.01 -10.86
N ALA A 35 14.91 1.68 -9.70
CA ALA A 35 15.56 0.81 -8.70
C ALA A 35 15.78 -0.61 -9.24
N ALA A 36 14.79 -1.16 -9.96
CA ALA A 36 14.91 -2.47 -10.61
C ALA A 36 16.00 -2.47 -11.69
N SER A 37 16.07 -1.40 -12.50
CA SER A 37 17.13 -1.21 -13.51
C SER A 37 18.51 -1.09 -12.86
N ALA A 38 18.61 -0.29 -11.80
CA ALA A 38 19.84 -0.09 -11.03
C ALA A 38 20.33 -1.41 -10.43
N ASN A 39 19.43 -2.20 -9.84
CA ASN A 39 19.76 -3.51 -9.28
C ASN A 39 20.24 -4.49 -10.35
N ALA A 40 19.59 -4.52 -11.52
CA ALA A 40 19.99 -5.37 -12.64
C ALA A 40 21.38 -5.00 -13.22
N GLU A 41 21.78 -3.74 -13.10
CA GLU A 41 23.08 -3.24 -13.54
C GLU A 41 24.15 -3.27 -12.42
N GLY A 42 23.81 -3.76 -11.22
CA GLY A 42 24.73 -3.89 -10.08
C GLY A 42 24.93 -2.61 -9.27
N LEU A 43 24.11 -1.59 -9.49
CA LEU A 43 24.09 -0.32 -8.76
C LEU A 43 23.32 -0.46 -7.44
N HIS A 44 23.76 -1.39 -6.58
CA HIS A 44 23.06 -1.72 -5.33
C HIS A 44 22.90 -0.51 -4.39
N ALA A 45 23.83 0.44 -4.42
CA ALA A 45 23.75 1.66 -3.59
C ALA A 45 22.58 2.58 -4.02
N LEU A 46 22.37 2.75 -5.33
CA LEU A 46 21.24 3.50 -5.87
C LEU A 46 19.93 2.75 -5.67
N ALA A 47 19.91 1.45 -5.98
CA ALA A 47 18.73 0.62 -5.78
C ALA A 47 18.29 0.62 -4.31
N GLY A 48 19.23 0.40 -3.38
CA GLY A 48 18.96 0.42 -1.94
C GLY A 48 18.43 1.77 -1.45
N ALA A 49 19.06 2.88 -1.86
CA ALA A 49 18.59 4.22 -1.49
C ALA A 49 17.17 4.51 -2.05
N LEU A 50 16.87 4.06 -3.27
CA LEU A 50 15.53 4.21 -3.84
C LEU A 50 14.48 3.35 -3.14
N PHE A 51 14.82 2.10 -2.79
CA PHE A 51 13.91 1.23 -2.03
C PHE A 51 13.62 1.81 -0.64
N GLU A 52 14.65 2.24 0.10
CA GLU A 52 14.47 2.86 1.42
C GLU A 52 13.61 4.14 1.33
N ALA A 53 13.86 4.97 0.32
CA ALA A 53 13.08 6.18 0.06
C ALA A 53 11.63 5.91 -0.39
N LEU A 54 11.40 4.79 -1.08
CA LEU A 54 10.07 4.31 -1.47
C LEU A 54 9.33 3.78 -0.25
N GLU A 55 9.97 2.96 0.59
CA GLU A 55 9.42 2.47 1.85
C GLU A 55 9.07 3.63 2.79
N GLU A 56 9.93 4.65 2.90
CA GLU A 56 9.67 5.83 3.72
C GLU A 56 8.52 6.68 3.14
N GLN A 57 8.45 6.86 1.81
CA GLN A 57 7.32 7.53 1.18
C GLN A 57 6.01 6.75 1.29
N ASN A 58 6.08 5.43 1.29
CA ASN A 58 4.93 4.56 1.47
C ASN A 58 4.46 4.55 2.93
N ALA A 59 5.40 4.59 3.88
CA ALA A 59 5.11 4.72 5.30
C ALA A 59 4.53 6.10 5.67
N THR A 60 4.91 7.15 4.93
CA THR A 60 4.48 8.54 5.21
C THR A 60 3.32 8.99 4.30
N GLY A 61 3.09 8.31 3.18
CA GLY A 61 2.09 8.63 2.16
C GLY A 61 0.93 7.65 2.20
N SER A 62 -0.08 7.98 3.00
CA SER A 62 -1.39 7.31 3.06
C SER A 62 -1.34 5.82 3.47
N PRO A 63 -2.02 5.43 4.57
CA PRO A 63 -2.15 4.01 4.93
C PRO A 63 -2.99 3.31 3.87
N GLY A 64 -2.33 2.70 2.89
CA GLY A 64 -3.00 2.11 1.74
C GLY A 64 -2.37 0.82 1.27
N GLU A 65 -1.06 0.79 1.03
CA GLU A 65 -0.49 -0.32 0.28
C GLU A 65 0.86 -0.71 0.85
N SER A 66 0.84 -1.73 1.71
CA SER A 66 1.99 -2.50 2.23
C SER A 66 2.50 -2.08 3.62
N ASP A 67 1.77 -2.48 4.65
CA ASP A 67 2.40 -3.16 5.78
C ASP A 67 1.48 -4.25 6.33
N ASN A 68 2.08 -5.33 6.82
CA ASN A 68 1.67 -6.70 6.62
C ASN A 68 1.30 -7.37 7.94
N SER A 69 0.00 -7.60 8.19
CA SER A 69 -0.60 -8.81 8.80
C SER A 69 -2.04 -8.50 9.20
N VAL A 70 -2.98 -9.39 8.86
CA VAL A 70 -4.43 -9.28 9.12
C VAL A 70 -5.15 -8.13 8.39
N LEU A 71 -4.71 -6.87 8.48
CA LEU A 71 -5.42 -5.70 7.93
C LEU A 71 -5.58 -5.68 6.41
N GLY A 72 -4.52 -5.99 5.65
CA GLY A 72 -4.61 -6.06 4.19
C GLY A 72 -5.48 -7.23 3.69
N ALA A 73 -5.42 -8.37 4.37
CA ALA A 73 -6.28 -9.52 4.09
C ALA A 73 -7.75 -9.24 4.46
N LEU A 74 -7.97 -8.49 5.54
CA LEU A 74 -9.28 -8.04 5.98
C LEU A 74 -9.87 -7.01 5.01
N ALA A 75 -9.07 -6.05 4.54
CA ALA A 75 -9.49 -5.08 3.52
C ALA A 75 -9.91 -5.77 2.22
N SER A 76 -9.12 -6.75 1.76
CA SER A 76 -9.47 -7.55 0.58
C SER A 76 -10.79 -8.30 0.76
N ARG A 77 -10.99 -8.95 1.92
CA ARG A 77 -12.26 -9.62 2.25
C ARG A 77 -13.43 -8.65 2.36
N LEU A 78 -13.24 -7.49 2.99
CA LEU A 78 -14.25 -6.43 3.08
C LEU A 78 -14.70 -5.98 1.69
N GLN A 79 -13.76 -5.89 0.74
CA GLN A 79 -14.07 -5.51 -0.64
C GLN A 79 -14.83 -6.60 -1.42
N GLU A 80 -14.57 -7.88 -1.13
CA GLU A 80 -15.39 -9.00 -1.62
C GLU A 80 -16.82 -8.95 -1.06
N PHE A 81 -16.99 -8.68 0.24
CA PHE A 81 -18.31 -8.50 0.84
C PHE A 81 -19.03 -7.28 0.25
N ARG A 82 -18.32 -6.16 0.06
CA ARG A 82 -18.85 -4.95 -0.58
C ARG A 82 -19.37 -5.20 -1.99
N SER A 83 -18.75 -6.11 -2.74
CA SER A 83 -19.19 -6.50 -4.10
C SER A 83 -20.42 -7.40 -4.09
N GLN A 84 -20.68 -8.11 -2.99
CA GLN A 84 -21.85 -8.98 -2.79
C GLN A 84 -23.03 -8.24 -2.13
N LEU A 85 -22.77 -7.08 -1.52
CA LEU A 85 -23.78 -6.27 -0.85
C LEU A 85 -24.46 -5.28 -1.81
N PRO A 86 -25.78 -5.06 -1.66
CA PRO A 86 -26.49 -4.02 -2.40
C PRO A 86 -25.97 -2.63 -2.00
N SER A 87 -26.00 -1.67 -2.93
CA SER A 87 -25.50 -0.30 -2.71
C SER A 87 -26.27 0.49 -1.64
N ASP A 88 -27.43 -0.01 -1.21
CA ASP A 88 -28.23 0.57 -0.13
C ASP A 88 -27.79 0.07 1.26
N SER A 89 -26.91 -0.93 1.32
CA SER A 89 -26.42 -1.49 2.57
C SER A 89 -25.58 -0.49 3.37
N GLN A 90 -25.87 -0.38 4.66
CA GLN A 90 -25.11 0.48 5.58
C GLN A 90 -23.68 -0.04 5.75
N THR A 91 -23.52 -1.35 5.80
CA THR A 91 -22.23 -2.04 5.85
C THR A 91 -21.41 -1.71 4.61
N ALA A 92 -22.03 -1.74 3.42
CA ALA A 92 -21.35 -1.38 2.18
C ALA A 92 -20.82 0.06 2.21
N ARG A 93 -21.60 1.02 2.72
CA ARG A 93 -21.16 2.42 2.89
C ARG A 93 -20.06 2.58 3.94
N ALA A 94 -20.14 1.84 5.03
CA ALA A 94 -19.12 1.84 6.07
C ALA A 94 -17.77 1.32 5.54
N ILE A 95 -17.80 0.29 4.69
CA ILE A 95 -16.60 -0.22 4.00
C ILE A 95 -16.06 0.82 3.01
N ASP A 96 -16.92 1.40 2.17
CA ASP A 96 -16.56 2.39 1.14
C ASP A 96 -15.89 3.63 1.75
N ARG A 97 -16.33 4.05 2.95
CA ARG A 97 -15.75 5.19 3.68
C ARG A 97 -14.47 4.86 4.44
N GLY A 98 -14.06 3.59 4.51
CA GLY A 98 -12.96 3.14 5.35
C GLY A 98 -13.24 3.32 6.84
N ALA A 99 -14.46 3.00 7.29
CA ALA A 99 -14.84 3.08 8.70
C ALA A 99 -14.03 2.10 9.58
N ARG A 100 -14.10 2.31 10.90
CA ARG A 100 -13.49 1.40 11.88
C ARG A 100 -14.17 0.03 11.86
N LEU A 101 -13.43 -1.02 12.21
CA LEU A 101 -13.94 -2.40 12.27
C LEU A 101 -15.18 -2.51 13.16
N GLU A 102 -15.16 -1.91 14.35
CA GLU A 102 -16.31 -1.77 15.24
C GLU A 102 -17.56 -1.26 14.50
N GLU A 103 -17.45 -0.15 13.78
CA GLU A 103 -18.59 0.46 13.07
C GLU A 103 -19.08 -0.40 11.90
N ILE A 104 -18.16 -1.00 11.13
CA ILE A 104 -18.53 -1.92 10.06
C ILE A 104 -19.21 -3.17 10.64
N SER A 105 -18.73 -3.66 11.80
CA SER A 105 -19.28 -4.83 12.47
C SER A 105 -20.68 -4.57 13.04
N GLU A 106 -20.93 -3.37 13.57
CA GLU A 106 -22.24 -2.96 14.07
C GLU A 106 -23.26 -2.83 12.93
N ALA A 107 -22.85 -2.20 11.81
CA ALA A 107 -23.66 -2.14 10.61
C ALA A 107 -23.96 -3.53 10.04
N ALA A 108 -22.93 -4.40 9.98
CA ALA A 108 -23.07 -5.78 9.53
C ALA A 108 -24.03 -6.57 10.43
N GLN A 109 -23.95 -6.39 11.74
CA GLN A 109 -24.83 -7.05 12.69
C GLN A 109 -26.28 -6.55 12.56
N ALA A 110 -26.48 -5.25 12.38
CA ALA A 110 -27.80 -4.66 12.17
C ALA A 110 -28.47 -5.13 10.87
N GLU A 111 -27.68 -5.42 9.83
CA GLU A 111 -28.16 -5.94 8.54
C GLU A 111 -28.24 -7.48 8.49
N GLY A 112 -27.91 -8.18 9.58
CA GLY A 112 -27.97 -9.64 9.65
C GLY A 112 -26.78 -10.37 9.01
N LEU A 113 -25.69 -9.67 8.69
CA LEU A 113 -24.43 -10.22 8.18
C LEU A 113 -23.58 -10.77 9.33
N THR A 114 -24.14 -11.69 10.12
CA THR A 114 -23.52 -12.20 11.35
C THR A 114 -22.13 -12.78 11.12
N SER A 115 -21.90 -13.46 9.98
CA SER A 115 -20.59 -14.00 9.62
C SER A 115 -19.52 -12.92 9.39
N LEU A 116 -19.91 -11.79 8.79
CA LEU A 116 -19.02 -10.65 8.57
C LEU A 116 -18.74 -9.93 9.90
N ALA A 117 -19.78 -9.68 10.69
CA ALA A 117 -19.65 -9.04 11.99
C ALA A 117 -18.74 -9.83 12.95
N ALA A 118 -18.89 -11.16 13.00
CA ALA A 118 -18.04 -12.04 13.80
C ALA A 118 -16.57 -11.96 13.37
N MET A 119 -16.31 -12.09 12.07
CA MET A 119 -14.96 -12.00 11.51
C MET A 119 -14.28 -10.65 11.82
N LEU A 120 -15.03 -9.54 11.73
CA LEU A 120 -14.52 -8.20 12.01
C LEU A 120 -14.17 -8.01 13.50
N MET A 121 -15.02 -8.49 14.40
CA MET A 121 -14.74 -8.47 15.85
C MET A 121 -13.56 -9.36 16.23
N GLU A 122 -13.38 -10.50 15.57
CA GLU A 122 -12.21 -11.38 15.78
C GLU A 122 -10.93 -10.69 15.32
N ALA A 123 -10.95 -10.08 14.12
CA ALA A 123 -9.81 -9.35 13.59
C ALA A 123 -9.45 -8.11 14.42
N GLU A 124 -10.45 -7.40 14.97
CA GLU A 124 -10.23 -6.28 15.89
C GLU A 124 -9.60 -6.73 17.22
N GLN A 125 -10.07 -7.84 17.79
CA GLN A 125 -9.47 -8.40 19.01
C GLN A 125 -8.04 -8.90 18.79
N GLU A 126 -7.74 -9.46 17.61
CA GLU A 126 -6.38 -9.86 17.26
C GLU A 126 -5.46 -8.64 17.16
N GLN A 127 -5.93 -7.55 16.52
CA GLN A 127 -5.18 -6.28 16.47
C GLN A 127 -4.99 -5.62 17.83
N ALA A 128 -5.95 -5.77 18.75
CA ALA A 128 -5.84 -5.19 20.10
C ALA A 128 -4.90 -5.98 21.04
N ARG A 129 -4.46 -7.19 20.65
CA ARG A 129 -3.61 -8.07 21.46
C ARG A 129 -2.13 -8.03 21.09
N ASP A 130 -1.79 -7.45 19.94
CA ASP A 130 -0.41 -7.19 19.48
C ASP A 130 0.06 -5.78 19.89
#